data_AF-A0A851IDR8-F1
#
_entry.id   AF-A0A851IDR8-F1
#
_cell.length_a   1.000
_cell.length_b   1.000
_cell.length_c   1.000
_cell.angle_alpha   90.00
_cell.angle_beta   90.00
_cell.angle_gamma   90.00
#
_symmetry.space_group_name_H-M   'P 1'
#
loop_
_entity.id
_entity.type
_entity.pdbx_description
1 polymer ?
#
loop_
_entity_poly.entity_id
_entity_poly.type
_entity_poly.pdbx_seq_one_letter_code
_entity_poly.pdbx_strand_id
1 'polypeptide(L)'
;MGLHRPYIRASVRKEVEDNTQKDKYGRFLDANTGKPIEGQYDLGHKAGHEFWREVKKAEEAGMTQEEFNDKMNDAKYYQIEDMHENRSHSHEQPREEEDEMSM
;
A
#
# COMPACT_ATOMS: atom_id res chain seq x y z
N MET A 1 15.31 2.14 16.89
CA MET A 1 15.14 2.50 15.47
C MET A 1 14.32 1.38 14.86
N GLY A 2 13.01 1.59 14.72
CA GLY A 2 12.11 0.61 14.12
C GLY A 2 12.18 0.65 12.59
N LEU A 3 11.59 -0.34 11.94
CA LEU A 3 11.56 -0.43 10.47
C LEU A 3 10.69 0.70 9.88
N HIS A 4 11.24 1.42 8.91
CA HIS A 4 10.57 2.54 8.25
C HIS A 4 9.82 2.11 6.99
N ARG A 5 8.90 2.96 6.51
CA ARG A 5 8.08 2.67 5.32
C ARG A 5 8.99 2.63 4.08
N PRO A 6 9.08 1.48 3.38
CA PRO A 6 9.88 1.37 2.17
C PRO A 6 9.28 2.17 1.02
N TYR A 7 10.15 2.61 0.12
CA TYR A 7 9.74 3.07 -1.19
C TYR A 7 9.34 1.88 -2.07
N ILE A 8 8.19 2.00 -2.74
CA ILE A 8 7.69 0.98 -3.66
C ILE A 8 8.40 1.14 -5.01
N ARG A 9 9.14 0.10 -5.40
CA ARG A 9 9.85 0.06 -6.68
C ARG A 9 8.86 0.21 -7.84
N ALA A 10 9.30 0.90 -8.88
CA ALA A 10 8.50 1.09 -10.09
C ALA A 10 8.09 -0.25 -10.75
N SER A 11 8.91 -1.30 -10.60
CA SER A 11 8.60 -2.65 -11.06
C SER A 11 7.37 -3.22 -10.37
N VAL A 12 7.27 -3.04 -9.04
CA VAL A 12 6.13 -3.48 -8.23
C VAL A 12 4.88 -2.74 -8.65
N ARG A 13 4.97 -1.41 -8.78
CA ARG A 13 3.86 -0.59 -9.28
C ARG A 13 3.33 -1.12 -10.62
N LYS A 14 4.24 -1.38 -11.56
CA LYS A 14 3.86 -1.89 -12.88
C LYS A 14 3.21 -3.27 -12.79
N GLU A 15 3.70 -4.14 -11.92
CA GLU A 15 3.11 -5.47 -11.71
C GLU A 15 1.71 -5.38 -11.08
N VAL A 16 1.48 -4.43 -10.17
CA VAL A 16 0.13 -4.12 -9.66
C VAL A 16 -0.78 -3.62 -10.78
N GLU A 17 -0.28 -2.72 -11.63
CA GLU A 17 -1.01 -2.19 -12.80
C GLU A 17 -1.35 -3.28 -13.83
N ASP A 18 -0.45 -4.24 -14.07
CA ASP A 18 -0.65 -5.37 -14.96
C ASP A 18 -1.65 -6.39 -14.38
N ASN A 19 -1.63 -6.59 -13.05
CA ASN A 19 -2.61 -7.43 -12.35
C ASN A 19 -3.97 -6.73 -12.16
N THR A 20 -4.04 -5.41 -12.29
CA THR A 20 -5.28 -4.65 -12.13
C THR A 20 -6.12 -4.74 -13.39
N GLN A 21 -7.40 -5.03 -13.20
CA GLN A 21 -8.35 -5.16 -14.29
C GLN A 21 -8.65 -3.78 -14.90
N LYS A 22 -8.69 -3.70 -16.23
CA LYS A 22 -8.98 -2.47 -16.97
C LYS A 22 -10.30 -2.60 -17.70
N ASP A 23 -11.05 -1.50 -17.75
CA ASP A 23 -12.28 -1.42 -18.54
C ASP A 23 -11.97 -1.34 -20.05
N LYS A 24 -13.00 -1.46 -20.89
CA LYS A 24 -12.91 -1.39 -22.37
C LYS A 24 -12.29 -0.09 -22.91
N TYR A 25 -12.21 0.96 -22.09
CA TYR A 25 -11.56 2.23 -22.42
C TYR A 25 -10.11 2.33 -21.94
N GLY A 26 -9.55 1.27 -21.35
CA GLY A 26 -8.20 1.26 -20.78
C GLY A 26 -8.06 1.93 -19.41
N ARG A 27 -9.18 2.25 -18.76
CA ARG A 27 -9.22 2.82 -17.39
C ARG A 27 -9.03 1.70 -16.36
N PHE A 28 -8.20 1.93 -15.34
CA PHE A 28 -8.06 0.99 -14.23
C PHE A 28 -9.37 0.88 -13.46
N LEU A 29 -9.74 -0.33 -13.06
CA LEU A 29 -10.86 -0.59 -12.18
C LEU A 29 -10.36 -0.59 -10.73
N ASP A 30 -11.04 0.17 -9.87
CA ASP A 30 -10.81 0.19 -8.43
C ASP A 30 -11.05 -1.20 -7.84
N ALA A 31 -10.09 -1.70 -7.05
CA ALA A 31 -10.13 -3.06 -6.53
C ALA A 31 -11.26 -3.30 -5.51
N ASN A 32 -11.72 -2.26 -4.80
CA ASN A 32 -12.75 -2.38 -3.77
C ASN A 32 -14.16 -2.29 -4.36
N THR A 33 -14.36 -1.34 -5.27
CA THR A 33 -15.67 -0.98 -5.82
C THR A 33 -15.91 -1.58 -7.21
N GLY A 34 -14.87 -2.03 -7.89
CA GLY A 34 -14.92 -2.51 -9.28
C GLY A 34 -15.26 -1.42 -10.29
N LYS A 35 -15.22 -0.14 -9.88
CA LYS A 35 -15.58 0.99 -10.74
C LYS A 35 -14.35 1.51 -11.49
N PRO A 36 -14.51 2.00 -12.73
CA PRO A 36 -13.42 2.64 -13.44
C PRO A 36 -12.97 3.91 -12.72
N ILE A 37 -11.67 4.01 -12.44
CA ILE A 37 -11.03 5.21 -11.91
C ILE A 37 -10.89 6.21 -13.05
N GLU A 38 -11.53 7.36 -12.90
CA GLU A 38 -11.49 8.46 -13.85
C GLU A 38 -10.54 9.55 -13.36
N GLY A 39 -9.22 9.28 -13.35
CA GLY A 39 -8.22 10.27 -12.93
C GLY A 39 -6.93 9.68 -12.37
N GLN A 40 -6.39 10.35 -11.35
CA GLN A 40 -5.23 9.85 -10.61
C GLN A 40 -5.65 8.66 -9.75
N TYR A 41 -4.94 7.55 -9.90
CA TYR A 41 -5.05 6.38 -9.04
C TYR A 41 -3.94 6.41 -7.99
N ASP A 42 -4.22 5.83 -6.82
CA ASP A 42 -3.21 5.58 -5.80
C ASP A 42 -2.97 4.08 -5.64
N LEU A 43 -1.78 3.72 -5.13
CA LEU A 43 -1.51 2.35 -4.71
C LEU A 43 -1.92 2.20 -3.24
N GLY A 44 -3.10 1.61 -3.04
CA GLY A 44 -3.59 1.20 -1.74
C GLY A 44 -2.91 -0.08 -1.25
N HIS A 45 -2.94 -0.28 0.08
CA HIS A 45 -2.55 -1.55 0.69
C HIS A 45 -3.75 -2.49 0.68
N LYS A 46 -3.56 -3.76 0.32
CA LYS A 46 -4.61 -4.76 0.45
C LYS A 46 -5.03 -4.93 1.91
N ALA A 47 -6.34 -5.04 2.14
CA ALA A 47 -6.90 -5.27 3.48
C ALA A 47 -6.23 -6.47 4.17
N GLY A 48 -5.66 -6.25 5.36
CA GLY A 48 -4.93 -7.26 6.14
C GLY A 48 -3.40 -7.20 6.02
N HIS A 49 -2.86 -6.38 5.11
CA HIS A 49 -1.44 -6.06 5.01
C HIS A 49 -1.12 -4.70 5.62
N GLU A 50 -1.61 -4.49 6.85
CA GLU A 50 -1.34 -3.26 7.57
C GLU A 50 0.16 -3.15 7.85
N PHE A 51 0.74 -2.01 7.46
CA PHE A 51 2.18 -1.73 7.61
C PHE A 51 2.69 -2.05 9.01
N TRP A 52 1.95 -1.68 10.06
CA TRP A 52 2.34 -1.89 11.45
C TRP A 52 2.41 -3.38 11.85
N ARG A 53 1.55 -4.24 11.29
CA ARG A 53 1.63 -5.70 11.55
C ARG A 53 2.86 -6.30 10.90
N GLU A 54 3.18 -5.85 9.70
CA GLU A 54 4.35 -6.33 8.98
C GLU A 54 5.65 -5.83 9.62
N VAL A 55 5.69 -4.58 10.10
CA VAL A 55 6.78 -4.05 10.92
C VAL A 55 6.94 -4.89 12.18
N LYS A 56 5.86 -5.10 12.95
CA LYS A 56 5.93 -5.87 14.20
C LYS A 56 6.47 -7.29 13.96
N LYS A 57 5.97 -8.00 12.94
CA LYS A 57 6.49 -9.33 12.57
C LYS A 57 7.95 -9.29 12.13
N ALA A 58 8.35 -8.26 11.41
CA ALA A 58 9.72 -8.11 10.93
C ALA A 58 10.68 -7.76 12.08
N GLU A 59 10.25 -6.94 13.05
CA GLU A 59 10.97 -6.68 14.30
C GLU A 59 11.07 -7.96 15.16
N GLU A 60 9.98 -8.71 15.33
CA GLU A 60 10.00 -10.00 16.03
C GLU A 60 10.88 -11.05 15.34
N ALA A 61 10.96 -11.00 14.00
CA ALA A 61 11.84 -11.86 13.21
C ALA A 61 13.29 -11.37 13.14
N GLY A 62 13.60 -10.19 13.69
CA GLY A 62 14.94 -9.59 13.60
C GLY A 62 15.35 -9.22 12.17
N MET A 63 14.39 -8.97 11.27
CA MET A 63 14.67 -8.56 9.89
C MET A 63 15.36 -7.20 9.85
N THR A 64 16.25 -7.06 8.90
CA THR A 64 16.86 -5.79 8.55
C THR A 64 15.90 -4.91 7.73
N GLN A 65 16.18 -3.61 7.66
CA GLN A 65 15.43 -2.69 6.80
C GLN A 65 15.45 -3.14 5.34
N GLU A 66 16.55 -3.72 4.85
CA GLU A 66 16.66 -4.20 3.48
C GLU A 66 15.74 -5.40 3.21
N GLU A 67 15.70 -6.37 4.12
CA GLU A 67 14.78 -7.51 4.04
C GLU A 67 13.32 -7.06 4.13
N PHE A 68 13.04 -6.12 5.03
CA PHE A 68 11.71 -5.53 5.13
C PHE A 68 11.34 -4.75 3.86
N ASN A 69 12.29 -4.02 3.27
CA ASN A 69 12.07 -3.34 2.00
C ASN A 69 11.75 -4.35 0.89
N ASP A 70 12.50 -5.45 0.79
CA ASP A 70 12.27 -6.45 -0.26
C ASP A 70 10.95 -7.16 -0.07
N LYS A 71 10.60 -7.51 1.19
CA LYS A 71 9.30 -8.07 1.56
C LYS A 71 8.16 -7.13 1.16
N MET A 72 8.25 -5.85 1.49
CA MET A 72 7.23 -4.86 1.14
C MET A 72 7.27 -4.49 -0.34
N ASN A 73 8.29 -4.86 -1.11
CA ASN A 73 8.34 -4.68 -2.56
C ASN A 73 7.69 -5.85 -3.31
N ASP A 74 6.58 -6.34 -2.80
CA ASP A 74 5.79 -7.40 -3.42
C ASP A 74 4.45 -6.84 -3.89
N ALA A 75 4.16 -6.98 -5.19
CA ALA A 75 2.97 -6.41 -5.80
C ALA A 75 1.69 -6.99 -5.20
N LYS A 76 1.76 -8.19 -4.62
CA LYS A 76 0.60 -8.83 -3.99
C LYS A 76 0.04 -8.06 -2.80
N TYR A 77 0.84 -7.18 -2.18
CA TYR A 77 0.41 -6.37 -1.04
C TYR A 77 -0.28 -5.07 -1.44
N TYR A 78 -0.22 -4.70 -2.71
CA TYR A 78 -0.79 -3.46 -3.22
C TYR A 78 -1.93 -3.75 -4.18
N GLN A 79 -2.84 -2.79 -4.27
CA GLN A 79 -3.89 -2.75 -5.28
C GLN A 79 -4.13 -1.32 -5.73
N ILE A 80 -4.63 -1.16 -6.95
CA ILE A 80 -5.03 0.15 -7.46
C ILE A 80 -6.36 0.52 -6.85
N GLU A 81 -6.38 1.69 -6.22
CA GLU A 81 -7.55 2.27 -5.57
C GLU A 81 -7.72 3.73 -6.00
N ASP A 82 -8.97 4.19 -5.98
CA ASP A 82 -9.27 5.59 -6.20
C ASP A 82 -8.65 6.46 -5.10
N MET A 83 -7.92 7.50 -5.50
CA MET A 83 -7.21 8.41 -4.58
C MET A 83 -8.16 9.06 -3.57
N HIS A 84 -9.44 9.24 -3.92
CA HIS A 84 -10.43 9.85 -3.02
C HIS A 84 -10.79 8.93 -1.86
N GLU A 85 -10.99 7.63 -2.09
CA GLU A 85 -11.27 6.67 -1.01
C GLU A 85 -10.03 6.38 -0.17
N ASN A 86 -8.85 6.25 -0.80
CA ASN A 86 -7.60 5.94 -0.13
C ASN A 86 -7.12 7.09 0.79
N ARG A 87 -7.20 8.35 0.35
CA ARG A 87 -6.85 9.52 1.20
C ARG A 87 -7.86 9.82 2.30
N SER A 88 -9.07 9.26 2.21
CA SER A 88 -10.09 9.52 3.22
C SER A 88 -9.83 8.79 4.54
N HIS A 89 -8.82 7.91 4.62
CA HIS A 89 -8.51 7.06 5.79
C HIS A 89 -9.76 6.37 6.39
N SER A 90 -10.86 6.27 5.63
CA SER A 90 -12.17 5.90 6.17
C SER A 90 -12.27 4.40 6.45
N HIS A 91 -11.35 3.62 5.87
CA HIS A 91 -11.23 2.17 6.06
C HIS A 91 -9.94 1.76 6.78
N GLU A 92 -9.04 2.70 7.08
CA GLU A 92 -7.88 2.42 7.91
C GLU A 92 -8.27 2.69 9.37
N GLN A 93 -8.01 1.71 10.26
CA GLN A 93 -8.16 1.99 11.68
C GLN A 93 -7.28 3.19 12.02
N PRO A 94 -7.79 4.17 12.80
CA PRO A 94 -7.01 5.32 13.18
C PRO A 94 -5.71 4.82 13.79
N ARG A 95 -4.59 5.10 13.12
CA ARG A 95 -3.30 5.07 13.76
C ARG A 95 -3.35 6.26 14.70
N GLU A 96 -3.46 6.01 16.01
CA GLU A 96 -3.22 7.06 17.00
C GLU A 96 -1.91 7.76 16.58
N GLU A 97 -2.04 9.05 16.31
CA GLU A 97 -0.95 9.96 15.96
C GLU A 97 0.08 9.91 17.08
N GLU A 98 1.07 9.02 16.98
CA GLU A 98 2.35 9.20 17.67
C GLU A 98 3.25 10.06 16.76
N ASP A 99 2.80 11.29 16.49
CA ASP A 99 3.66 12.42 16.16
C ASP A 99 3.89 13.21 17.47
N GLU A 100 4.36 12.52 18.50
CA GLU A 100 5.09 13.14 19.61
C GLU A 100 6.58 12.94 19.35
N MET A 101 7.36 14.00 19.55
CA MET A 101 8.83 14.10 19.44
C MET A 101 9.43 14.33 18.04
N SER A 102 9.13 15.50 17.48
CA SER A 102 10.19 16.31 16.88
C SER A 102 10.21 17.72 17.51
N MET A 103 11.08 17.85 18.53
CA MET A 103 11.58 19.06 19.21
C MET A 103 10.72 19.74 20.27
#